data_AF-A0A6B0ZZZ2-F1
#
_entry.id   AF-A0A6B0ZZZ2-F1
#
_cell.length_a   1.000
_cell.length_b   1.000
_cell.length_c   1.000
_cell.angle_alpha   90.00
_cell.angle_beta   90.00
_cell.angle_gamma   90.00
#
_symmetry.space_group_name_H-M   'P 1'
#
loop_
_entity.id
_entity.type
_entity.pdbx_description
1 polymer ?
#
loop_
_entity_poly.entity_id
_entity_poly.type
_entity_poly.pdbx_seq_one_letter_code
_entity_poly.pdbx_strand_id
1 'polypeptide(L)'
;MKNTWWNKIIADKPEDERINHQRGMKEQRGKFKSNNLAMVSQLGRVDLTLGAVDEESPEPPKLPSIGPMSTDTLDPFMKIIKSWLNAYPPASRLAFGAILGKITTGTQTGHEEILSYLPDIKLDPQNISDLFYQINRPKMSTVHPSIRINRVSKWSVPLVGTVGVTIDPAVSKATTNMQEWHICKLELDTNTPLLSDVMAGDGAYQIFRELADHGQSIAENGDIP
;
A
#
# COMPACT_ATOMS: atom_id res chain seq x y z
N MET A 1 22.95 23.97 1.49
CA MET A 1 21.65 23.34 1.13
C MET A 1 21.06 22.73 2.40
N LYS A 2 19.84 23.11 2.81
CA LYS A 2 19.17 22.44 3.93
C LYS A 2 18.87 21.00 3.49
N ASN A 3 19.56 20.03 4.09
CA ASN A 3 19.35 18.60 3.85
C ASN A 3 17.90 18.25 4.25
N THR A 4 17.04 17.98 3.28
CA THR A 4 15.69 17.45 3.52
C THR A 4 15.75 15.94 3.65
N TRP A 5 14.73 15.34 4.27
CA TRP A 5 14.73 13.90 4.49
C TRP A 5 14.72 13.08 3.19
N TRP A 6 14.10 13.64 2.16
CA TRP A 6 14.09 13.13 0.80
C TRP A 6 15.48 12.83 0.23
N ASN A 7 16.42 13.80 0.30
CA ASN A 7 17.72 13.71 -0.37
C ASN A 7 18.66 12.61 0.19
N LYS A 8 18.29 12.00 1.33
CA LYS A 8 19.05 10.87 1.89
C LYS A 8 18.54 9.51 1.44
N ILE A 9 17.30 9.45 0.96
CA ILE A 9 16.67 8.20 0.55
C ILE A 9 16.59 8.08 -0.98
N ILE A 10 16.51 9.23 -1.66
CA ILE A 10 16.62 9.36 -3.12
C ILE A 10 17.71 10.41 -3.39
N ALA A 11 18.64 10.11 -4.28
CA ALA A 11 19.74 11.02 -4.63
C ALA A 11 19.27 12.30 -5.34
N ASP A 12 18.15 12.19 -6.05
CA ASP A 12 17.51 13.27 -6.80
C ASP A 12 16.68 14.21 -5.91
N LYS A 13 16.50 15.44 -6.38
CA LYS A 13 15.59 16.41 -5.77
C LYS A 13 14.13 15.96 -5.98
N PRO A 14 13.20 16.32 -5.07
CA PRO A 14 11.78 16.07 -5.32
C PRO A 14 11.31 16.85 -6.55
N GLU A 15 10.41 16.25 -7.33
CA GLU A 15 9.77 16.88 -8.49
C GLU A 15 8.65 17.84 -8.07
N ASP A 16 7.92 17.51 -7.00
CA ASP A 16 6.92 18.38 -6.36
C ASP A 16 7.20 18.47 -4.86
N GLU A 17 7.06 19.66 -4.30
CA GLU A 17 7.15 19.92 -2.87
C GLU A 17 6.01 20.86 -2.45
N ARG A 18 5.19 20.40 -1.50
CA ARG A 18 4.08 21.17 -0.95
C ARG A 18 4.24 21.31 0.55
N ILE A 19 4.10 22.54 1.05
CA ILE A 19 4.15 22.84 2.48
C ILE A 19 2.83 23.47 2.90
N ASN A 20 2.13 22.82 3.82
CA ASN A 20 0.95 23.38 4.46
C ASN A 20 1.30 23.75 5.91
N HIS A 21 1.64 25.02 6.11
CA HIS A 21 2.02 25.55 7.42
C HIS A 21 0.90 25.45 8.46
N GLN A 22 -0.36 25.63 8.06
CA GLN A 22 -1.50 25.55 8.98
C GLN A 22 -1.69 24.13 9.54
N ARG A 23 -1.35 23.10 8.76
CA ARG A 23 -1.44 21.69 9.18
C ARG A 23 -0.10 21.12 9.67
N GLY A 24 0.98 21.91 9.67
CA GLY A 24 2.32 21.41 9.98
C GLY A 24 2.76 20.25 9.08
N MET A 25 2.29 20.24 7.83
CA MET A 25 2.47 19.12 6.89
C MET A 25 3.41 19.52 5.76
N LYS A 26 4.36 18.66 5.45
CA LYS A 26 5.23 18.76 4.28
C LYS A 26 5.11 17.50 3.44
N GLU A 27 4.85 17.68 2.16
CA GLU A 27 4.74 16.61 1.18
C GLU A 27 5.82 16.80 0.11
N GLN A 28 6.51 15.71 -0.23
CA GLN A 28 7.52 15.66 -1.27
C GLN A 28 7.21 14.47 -2.18
N ARG A 29 7.25 14.67 -3.49
CA ARG A 29 6.97 13.62 -4.49
C ARG A 29 8.05 13.61 -5.57
N GLY A 30 8.25 12.45 -6.17
CA GLY A 30 9.09 12.30 -7.35
C GLY A 30 9.12 10.87 -7.84
N LYS A 31 9.66 10.69 -9.03
CA LYS A 31 9.82 9.37 -9.64
C LYS A 31 10.78 8.50 -8.85
N PHE A 32 10.41 7.24 -8.71
CA PHE A 32 11.28 6.17 -8.24
C PHE A 32 11.10 4.96 -9.14
N LYS A 33 12.09 4.72 -10.01
CA LYS A 33 11.96 3.78 -11.14
C LYS A 33 10.75 4.15 -12.02
N SER A 34 9.87 3.20 -12.30
CA SER A 34 8.63 3.37 -13.06
C SER A 34 7.43 3.79 -12.19
N ASN A 35 7.66 4.11 -10.92
CA ASN A 35 6.63 4.40 -9.92
C ASN A 35 6.82 5.82 -9.35
N ASN A 36 5.84 6.29 -8.59
CA ASN A 36 5.91 7.53 -7.83
C ASN A 36 6.20 7.22 -6.35
N LEU A 37 7.24 7.85 -5.79
CA LEU A 37 7.43 7.89 -4.35
C LEU A 37 6.84 9.19 -3.80
N ALA A 38 6.09 9.10 -2.72
CA ALA A 38 5.64 10.24 -1.94
C ALA A 38 6.13 10.10 -0.49
N MET A 39 6.64 11.19 0.07
CA MET A 39 6.93 11.34 1.49
C MET A 39 6.02 12.43 2.06
N VAL A 40 5.19 12.06 3.03
CA VAL A 40 4.35 13.01 3.78
C VAL A 40 4.86 13.05 5.21
N SER A 41 5.33 14.20 5.65
CA SER A 41 5.81 14.44 7.02
C SER A 41 4.84 15.36 7.75
N GLN A 42 4.41 14.94 8.93
CA GLN A 42 3.62 15.72 9.87
C GLN A 42 4.13 15.50 11.29
N LEU A 43 3.60 16.24 12.27
CA LEU A 43 4.05 16.09 13.66
C LEU A 43 3.81 14.66 14.17
N GLY A 44 4.90 13.95 14.50
CA GLY A 44 4.87 12.60 15.03
C GLY A 44 4.60 11.47 14.02
N ARG A 45 4.51 11.77 12.72
CA ARG A 45 4.26 10.74 11.69
C ARG A 45 4.93 11.10 10.37
N VAL A 46 5.52 10.08 9.74
CA VAL A 46 6.02 10.14 8.37
C VAL A 46 5.44 8.97 7.61
N ASP A 47 4.82 9.25 6.47
CA ASP A 47 4.32 8.25 5.54
C ASP A 47 5.24 8.24 4.30
N LEU A 48 5.71 7.04 3.93
CA LEU A 48 6.44 6.78 2.68
C LEU A 48 5.58 5.85 1.83
N THR A 49 5.14 6.33 0.68
CA THR A 49 4.22 5.62 -0.20
C THR A 49 4.83 5.44 -1.57
N LEU A 50 4.92 4.20 -2.04
CA LEU A 50 5.22 3.86 -3.42
C LEU A 50 3.89 3.60 -4.16
N GLY A 51 3.57 4.45 -5.13
CA GLY A 51 2.35 4.38 -5.93
C GLY A 51 2.64 4.27 -7.42
N ALA A 52 1.64 3.86 -8.20
CA ALA A 52 1.75 3.83 -9.64
C ALA A 52 1.90 5.26 -10.19
N VAL A 53 2.55 5.40 -11.34
CA VAL A 53 2.46 6.64 -12.11
C VAL A 53 1.12 6.64 -12.83
N ASP A 54 0.40 7.77 -12.75
CA ASP A 54 -0.80 7.95 -13.55
C ASP A 54 -0.37 8.06 -15.03
N GLU A 55 -0.67 7.03 -15.81
CA GLU A 55 -0.54 7.10 -17.27
C GLU A 55 -1.70 7.95 -17.80
N GLU A 56 -1.40 8.94 -18.64
CA GLU A 56 -2.44 9.70 -19.32
C GLU A 56 -3.15 8.78 -20.32
N SER A 57 -4.43 8.49 -20.05
CA SER A 57 -5.35 7.78 -20.96
C SER A 57 -4.77 6.50 -21.59
N PRO A 58 -4.43 5.47 -20.79
CA PRO A 58 -3.93 4.21 -21.33
C PRO A 58 -4.98 3.57 -22.25
N GLU A 59 -4.57 3.12 -23.44
CA GLU A 59 -5.38 2.34 -24.37
C GLU A 59 -4.80 0.91 -24.51
N PRO A 60 -5.52 -0.14 -24.08
CA PRO A 60 -6.82 -0.11 -23.38
C PRO A 60 -6.68 0.42 -21.93
N PRO A 61 -7.80 0.89 -21.31
CA PRO A 61 -7.80 1.32 -19.91
C PRO A 61 -7.27 0.22 -18.99
N LYS A 62 -6.43 0.60 -18.02
CA LYS A 62 -5.84 -0.30 -17.03
C LYS A 62 -5.94 0.33 -15.65
N LEU A 63 -6.09 -0.51 -14.63
CA LEU A 63 -5.95 -0.07 -13.25
C LEU A 63 -4.48 0.27 -12.97
N PRO A 64 -4.18 1.45 -12.40
CA PRO A 64 -2.82 1.80 -12.02
C PRO A 64 -2.28 0.77 -11.02
N SER A 65 -1.08 0.24 -11.30
CA SER A 65 -0.42 -0.75 -10.45
C SER A 65 1.08 -0.53 -10.44
N ILE A 66 1.71 -0.76 -9.28
CA ILE A 66 3.18 -0.78 -9.14
C ILE A 66 3.78 -2.14 -9.48
N GLY A 67 2.96 -3.11 -9.88
CA GLY A 67 3.34 -4.50 -10.14
C GLY A 67 2.87 -5.48 -9.07
N PRO A 68 3.21 -6.78 -9.21
CA PRO A 68 2.92 -7.79 -8.21
C PRO A 68 3.71 -7.51 -6.91
N MET A 69 3.18 -8.03 -5.79
CA MET A 69 3.91 -8.05 -4.52
C MET A 69 4.98 -9.15 -4.56
N SER A 70 6.05 -8.88 -5.29
CA SER A 70 7.22 -9.74 -5.42
C SER A 70 8.46 -9.05 -4.85
N THR A 71 9.56 -9.79 -4.76
CA THR A 71 10.88 -9.27 -4.38
C THR A 71 11.33 -8.11 -5.28
N ASP A 72 11.01 -8.16 -6.57
CA ASP A 72 11.40 -7.12 -7.54
C ASP A 72 10.75 -5.76 -7.26
N THR A 73 9.53 -5.78 -6.72
CA THR A 73 8.79 -4.58 -6.30
C THR A 73 9.16 -4.17 -4.88
N LEU A 74 9.22 -5.13 -3.95
CA LEU A 74 9.37 -4.87 -2.53
C LEU A 74 10.80 -4.50 -2.14
N ASP A 75 11.82 -5.21 -2.64
CA ASP A 75 13.20 -5.01 -2.20
C ASP A 75 13.76 -3.61 -2.51
N PRO A 76 13.50 -3.00 -3.69
CA PRO A 76 13.87 -1.61 -3.93
C PRO A 76 13.24 -0.64 -2.93
N PHE A 77 11.97 -0.85 -2.57
CA PHE A 77 11.30 -0.05 -1.56
C PHE A 77 11.89 -0.28 -0.17
N MET A 78 12.19 -1.53 0.19
CA MET A 78 12.83 -1.86 1.46
C MET A 78 14.23 -1.23 1.60
N LYS A 79 14.97 -1.05 0.50
CA LYS A 79 16.25 -0.32 0.51
C LYS A 79 16.06 1.16 0.85
N ILE A 80 15.01 1.80 0.33
CA ILE A 80 14.65 3.19 0.69
C ILE A 80 14.33 3.24 2.19
N ILE A 81 13.47 2.33 2.68
CA ILE A 81 13.08 2.30 4.09
C ILE A 81 14.28 2.08 5.00
N LYS A 82 15.22 1.18 4.64
CA LYS A 82 16.46 0.98 5.40
C LYS A 82 17.27 2.27 5.51
N SER A 83 17.50 2.94 4.39
CA SER A 83 18.23 4.21 4.35
C SER A 83 17.52 5.29 5.17
N TRP A 84 16.19 5.31 5.14
CA TRP A 84 15.37 6.23 5.93
C TRP A 84 15.55 5.95 7.43
N LEU A 85 15.29 4.73 7.90
CA LEU A 85 15.37 4.35 9.31
C LEU A 85 16.78 4.54 9.93
N ASN A 86 17.82 4.48 9.11
CA ASN A 86 19.20 4.77 9.53
C ASN A 86 19.53 6.26 9.63
N ALA A 87 18.79 7.14 8.95
CA ALA A 87 19.06 8.57 8.88
C ALA A 87 18.15 9.42 9.79
N TYR A 88 17.07 8.85 10.32
CA TYR A 88 15.94 9.60 10.87
C TYR A 88 15.59 9.26 12.32
N PRO A 89 14.79 10.13 12.99
CA PRO A 89 14.53 9.99 14.40
C PRO A 89 13.97 8.60 14.73
N PRO A 90 14.34 8.07 15.91
CA PRO A 90 13.79 6.82 16.40
C PRO A 90 12.24 6.82 16.34
N ALA A 91 11.67 5.71 15.88
CA ALA A 91 10.23 5.53 15.75
C ALA A 91 9.68 4.77 16.97
N SER A 92 8.62 5.28 17.57
CA SER A 92 7.85 4.58 18.63
C SER A 92 6.77 3.66 18.05
N ARG A 93 6.45 3.77 16.76
CA ARG A 93 5.53 2.88 16.04
C ARG A 93 5.97 2.72 14.60
N LEU A 94 5.95 1.49 14.10
CA LEU A 94 6.17 1.16 12.69
C LEU A 94 4.92 0.51 12.10
N ALA A 95 4.66 0.79 10.84
CA ALA A 95 3.56 0.20 10.10
C ALA A 95 3.99 -0.05 8.64
N PHE A 96 3.66 -1.23 8.15
CA PHE A 96 3.70 -1.59 6.75
C PHE A 96 2.27 -1.82 6.27
N GLY A 97 1.92 -1.23 5.14
CA GLY A 97 0.63 -1.43 4.51
C GLY A 97 0.77 -1.57 3.01
N ALA A 98 -0.18 -2.29 2.41
CA ALA A 98 -0.24 -2.51 0.98
C ALA A 98 -1.70 -2.70 0.54
N ILE A 99 -1.99 -2.32 -0.69
CA ILE A 99 -3.28 -2.58 -1.35
C ILE A 99 -3.00 -3.48 -2.54
N LEU A 100 -3.63 -4.65 -2.52
CA LEU A 100 -3.50 -5.69 -3.52
C LEU A 100 -4.85 -5.89 -4.20
N GLY A 101 -4.82 -6.16 -5.49
CA GLY A 101 -6.02 -6.36 -6.28
C GLY A 101 -5.79 -7.40 -7.36
N LYS A 102 -6.71 -8.35 -7.47
CA LYS A 102 -6.81 -9.28 -8.60
C LYS A 102 -8.11 -9.00 -9.33
N ILE A 103 -8.04 -8.67 -10.62
CA ILE A 103 -9.22 -8.45 -11.45
C ILE A 103 -9.95 -9.79 -11.62
N THR A 104 -11.27 -9.78 -11.46
CA THR A 104 -12.13 -10.94 -11.69
C THR A 104 -13.22 -10.63 -12.72
N THR A 105 -13.88 -11.65 -13.25
CA THR A 105 -14.89 -11.51 -14.30
C THR A 105 -16.26 -11.08 -13.77
N GLY A 106 -16.43 -11.06 -12.44
CA GLY A 106 -17.67 -10.70 -11.77
C GLY A 106 -17.58 -10.84 -10.25
N THR A 107 -18.58 -10.29 -9.56
CA THR A 107 -18.68 -10.35 -8.08
C THR A 107 -18.58 -11.79 -7.56
N GLN A 108 -19.32 -12.74 -8.15
CA GLN A 108 -19.30 -14.14 -7.73
C GLN A 108 -17.89 -14.75 -7.80
N THR A 109 -17.20 -14.60 -8.94
CA THR A 109 -15.82 -15.08 -9.10
C THR A 109 -14.84 -14.39 -8.15
N GLY A 110 -15.11 -13.13 -7.78
CA GLY A 110 -14.35 -12.42 -6.75
C GLY A 110 -14.56 -13.01 -5.36
N HIS A 111 -15.80 -13.40 -5.02
CA HIS A 111 -16.09 -14.06 -3.76
C HIS A 111 -15.45 -15.45 -3.67
N GLU A 112 -15.53 -16.23 -4.75
CA GLU A 112 -14.85 -17.54 -4.85
C GLU A 112 -13.34 -17.39 -4.64
N GLU A 113 -12.73 -16.39 -5.27
CA GLU A 113 -11.31 -16.08 -5.09
C GLU A 113 -10.99 -15.70 -3.64
N ILE A 114 -11.73 -14.78 -3.00
CA ILE A 114 -11.49 -14.41 -1.59
C ILE A 114 -11.63 -15.62 -0.67
N LEU A 115 -12.68 -16.42 -0.83
CA LEU A 115 -12.93 -17.58 0.03
C LEU A 115 -11.81 -18.63 -0.07
N SER A 116 -11.09 -18.69 -1.20
CA SER A 116 -9.91 -19.54 -1.32
C SER A 116 -8.74 -19.11 -0.40
N TYR A 117 -8.70 -17.83 0.01
CA TYR A 117 -7.74 -17.30 0.98
C TYR A 117 -8.27 -17.35 2.43
N LEU A 118 -9.53 -17.72 2.65
CA LEU A 118 -10.17 -17.73 3.96
C LEU A 118 -10.66 -19.14 4.32
N PRO A 119 -9.76 -20.13 4.52
CA PRO A 119 -10.11 -21.55 4.61
C PRO A 119 -11.06 -21.89 5.78
N ASP A 120 -11.06 -21.08 6.83
CA ASP A 120 -11.94 -21.25 7.99
C ASP A 120 -13.35 -20.67 7.79
N ILE A 121 -13.56 -19.88 6.73
CA ILE A 121 -14.84 -19.22 6.42
C ILE A 121 -15.59 -20.02 5.37
N LYS A 122 -16.71 -20.62 5.77
CA LYS A 122 -17.57 -21.44 4.89
C LYS A 122 -18.84 -20.66 4.53
N LEU A 123 -18.83 -20.03 3.36
CA LEU A 123 -19.98 -19.34 2.77
C LEU A 123 -20.28 -19.94 1.39
N ASP A 124 -21.55 -19.89 0.97
CA ASP A 124 -21.93 -20.24 -0.39
C ASP A 124 -21.76 -18.99 -1.30
N PRO A 125 -20.79 -19.00 -2.25
CA PRO A 125 -20.52 -17.84 -3.11
C PRO A 125 -21.70 -17.43 -3.99
N GLN A 126 -22.62 -18.36 -4.29
CA GLN A 126 -23.76 -18.11 -5.17
C GLN A 126 -24.88 -17.33 -4.48
N ASN A 127 -24.92 -17.35 -3.15
CA ASN A 127 -25.97 -16.76 -2.34
C ASN A 127 -25.49 -15.55 -1.52
N ILE A 128 -24.38 -14.92 -1.91
CA ILE A 128 -23.85 -13.71 -1.29
C ILE A 128 -23.77 -12.54 -2.28
N SER A 129 -24.39 -11.42 -1.91
CA SER A 129 -24.38 -10.18 -2.70
C SER A 129 -23.18 -9.29 -2.40
N ASP A 130 -22.67 -9.36 -1.17
CA ASP A 130 -21.52 -8.57 -0.69
C ASP A 130 -20.72 -9.40 0.33
N LEU A 131 -19.40 -9.22 0.33
CA LEU A 131 -18.47 -9.88 1.23
C LEU A 131 -17.45 -8.85 1.71
N PHE A 132 -17.47 -8.59 3.01
CA PHE A 132 -16.45 -7.82 3.71
C PHE A 132 -15.94 -8.63 4.89
N TYR A 133 -14.65 -8.95 4.88
CA TYR A 133 -13.99 -9.66 5.95
C TYR A 133 -12.78 -8.87 6.45
N GLN A 134 -12.73 -8.58 7.75
CA GLN A 134 -11.62 -7.91 8.39
C GLN A 134 -11.23 -8.66 9.67
N ILE A 135 -9.94 -8.92 9.82
CA ILE A 135 -9.40 -9.58 11.01
C ILE A 135 -8.07 -8.94 11.40
N ASN A 136 -7.79 -8.92 12.72
CA ASN A 136 -6.47 -8.69 13.27
C ASN A 136 -5.99 -9.99 13.92
N ARG A 137 -4.87 -10.57 13.46
CA ARG A 137 -4.23 -11.74 14.09
C ARG A 137 -2.90 -11.37 14.73
N PRO A 138 -2.88 -10.86 15.97
CA PRO A 138 -1.62 -10.44 16.57
C PRO A 138 -0.62 -11.59 16.72
N LYS A 139 0.67 -11.33 16.50
CA LYS A 139 1.75 -12.30 16.65
C LYS A 139 2.93 -11.66 17.39
N MET A 140 3.66 -12.43 18.18
CA MET A 140 4.89 -11.93 18.80
C MET A 140 5.98 -11.78 17.74
N SER A 141 6.69 -10.67 17.78
CA SER A 141 7.86 -10.44 16.94
C SER A 141 8.93 -11.49 17.25
N THR A 142 9.50 -12.04 16.19
CA THR A 142 10.64 -12.95 16.20
C THR A 142 11.97 -12.20 16.38
N VAL A 143 12.00 -10.92 16.00
CA VAL A 143 13.15 -10.02 16.15
C VAL A 143 13.22 -9.43 17.56
N HIS A 144 12.07 -9.03 18.13
CA HIS A 144 11.99 -8.43 19.45
C HIS A 144 10.86 -9.07 20.28
N PRO A 145 11.14 -10.10 21.09
CA PRO A 145 10.12 -10.94 21.74
C PRO A 145 9.13 -10.26 22.66
N SER A 146 9.32 -8.99 23.03
CA SER A 146 8.33 -8.20 23.80
C SER A 146 7.35 -7.40 22.92
N ILE A 147 7.58 -7.30 21.61
CA ILE A 147 6.71 -6.57 20.68
C ILE A 147 5.65 -7.51 20.14
N ARG A 148 4.38 -7.14 20.33
CA ARG A 148 3.23 -7.83 19.73
C ARG A 148 2.83 -7.11 18.44
N ILE A 149 3.12 -7.71 17.29
CA ILE A 149 2.75 -7.15 15.98
C ILE A 149 1.26 -7.38 15.74
N ASN A 150 0.54 -6.33 15.34
CA ASN A 150 -0.80 -6.43 14.77
C ASN A 150 -0.69 -6.82 13.30
N ARG A 151 -1.47 -7.80 12.87
CA ARG A 151 -1.57 -8.23 11.47
C ARG A 151 -3.02 -8.04 11.03
N VAL A 152 -3.34 -6.84 10.55
CA VAL A 152 -4.69 -6.52 10.07
C VAL A 152 -4.77 -6.79 8.57
N SER A 153 -5.76 -7.55 8.15
CA SER A 153 -6.09 -7.76 6.75
C SER A 153 -7.57 -7.50 6.50
N LYS A 154 -7.90 -6.84 5.40
CA LYS A 154 -9.27 -6.65 4.93
C LYS A 154 -9.44 -7.21 3.53
N TRP A 155 -10.53 -7.93 3.32
CA TRP A 155 -10.84 -8.63 2.09
C TRP A 155 -12.22 -8.18 1.61
N SER A 156 -12.34 -7.78 0.35
CA SER A 156 -13.61 -7.37 -0.26
C SER A 156 -13.59 -7.46 -1.78
N VAL A 157 -14.77 -7.43 -2.41
CA VAL A 157 -14.93 -7.43 -3.88
C VAL A 157 -15.56 -6.13 -4.39
N PRO A 158 -14.85 -4.99 -4.35
CA PRO A 158 -15.38 -3.75 -4.90
C PRO A 158 -15.51 -3.79 -6.43
N LEU A 159 -16.51 -3.06 -6.93
CA LEU A 159 -16.56 -2.59 -8.32
C LEU A 159 -15.79 -1.27 -8.41
N VAL A 160 -14.74 -1.24 -9.22
CA VAL A 160 -13.92 -0.05 -9.46
C VAL A 160 -14.07 0.34 -10.92
N GLY A 161 -14.23 1.64 -11.18
CA GLY A 161 -14.33 2.14 -12.55
C GLY A 161 -13.50 3.38 -12.79
N THR A 162 -13.05 3.54 -14.03
CA THR A 162 -12.43 4.77 -14.53
C THR A 162 -13.35 5.43 -15.53
N VAL A 163 -13.52 6.75 -15.40
CA VAL A 163 -14.31 7.57 -16.31
C VAL A 163 -13.34 8.41 -17.14
N GLY A 164 -13.18 8.04 -18.41
CA GLY A 164 -12.46 8.85 -19.39
C GLY A 164 -13.42 9.79 -20.11
N VAL A 165 -13.07 11.07 -20.23
CA VAL A 165 -13.82 12.05 -21.02
C VAL A 165 -12.96 12.51 -22.19
N THR A 166 -13.37 12.17 -23.40
CA THR A 166 -12.73 12.65 -24.63
C THR A 166 -13.58 13.76 -25.23
N ILE A 167 -13.01 14.94 -25.40
CA ILE A 167 -13.68 16.07 -26.06
C ILE A 167 -13.21 16.12 -27.50
N ASP A 168 -14.13 15.96 -28.45
CA ASP A 168 -13.86 16.22 -29.86
C ASP A 168 -14.20 17.69 -30.18
N PRO A 169 -13.19 18.55 -30.41
CA PRO A 169 -13.41 19.95 -30.70
C PRO A 169 -14.04 20.19 -32.09
N ALA A 170 -13.96 19.24 -33.03
CA ALA A 170 -14.55 19.39 -34.36
C ALA A 170 -16.09 19.23 -34.33
N VAL A 171 -16.61 18.39 -33.43
CA VAL A 171 -18.05 18.14 -33.30
C VAL A 171 -18.67 18.72 -32.02
N SER A 172 -17.87 19.44 -31.21
CA SER A 172 -18.28 19.94 -29.89
C SER A 172 -18.99 18.88 -29.03
N LYS A 173 -18.53 17.64 -29.12
CA LYS A 173 -19.15 16.49 -28.45
C LYS A 173 -18.14 15.86 -27.50
N ALA A 174 -18.55 15.67 -26.26
CA ALA A 174 -17.82 14.88 -25.29
C ALA A 174 -18.31 13.42 -25.36
N THR A 175 -17.39 12.48 -25.47
CA THR A 175 -17.65 11.06 -25.33
C THR A 175 -17.10 10.61 -23.98
N THR A 176 -17.93 9.93 -23.19
CA THR A 176 -17.52 9.34 -21.92
C THR A 176 -17.33 7.85 -22.11
N ASN A 177 -16.12 7.35 -21.83
CA ASN A 177 -15.83 5.93 -21.79
C ASN A 177 -15.73 5.51 -20.32
N MET A 178 -16.59 4.58 -19.91
CA MET A 178 -16.57 4.02 -18.57
C MET A 178 -16.13 2.56 -18.67
N GLN A 179 -15.03 2.25 -17.99
CA GLN A 179 -14.54 0.89 -17.84
C GLN A 179 -14.68 0.51 -16.37
N GLU A 180 -15.28 -0.64 -16.10
CA GLU A 180 -15.45 -1.20 -14.77
C GLU A 180 -14.68 -2.50 -14.62
N TRP A 181 -14.25 -2.79 -13.38
CA TRP A 181 -13.59 -4.01 -12.97
C TRP A 181 -14.12 -4.45 -11.62
N HIS A 182 -14.41 -5.75 -11.48
CA HIS A 182 -14.53 -6.38 -10.17
C HIS A 182 -13.12 -6.74 -9.69
N ILE A 183 -12.80 -6.37 -8.45
CA ILE A 183 -11.46 -6.61 -7.88
C ILE A 183 -11.60 -7.45 -6.62
N CYS A 184 -10.96 -8.61 -6.57
CA CYS A 184 -10.63 -9.27 -5.30
C CYS A 184 -9.55 -8.43 -4.61
N LYS A 185 -9.94 -7.64 -3.62
CA LYS A 185 -9.10 -6.66 -2.94
C LYS A 185 -8.63 -7.17 -1.59
N LEU A 186 -7.34 -7.02 -1.32
CA LEU A 186 -6.73 -7.20 -0.01
C LEU A 186 -6.07 -5.89 0.44
N GLU A 187 -6.47 -5.37 1.58
CA GLU A 187 -5.78 -4.28 2.29
C GLU A 187 -4.99 -4.86 3.47
N LEU A 188 -3.69 -4.61 3.50
CA LEU A 188 -2.80 -5.00 4.58
C LEU A 188 -2.47 -3.80 5.47
N ASP A 189 -2.50 -4.00 6.78
CA ASP A 189 -1.97 -3.09 7.80
C ASP A 189 -1.31 -3.92 8.91
N THR A 190 -0.02 -4.18 8.73
CA THR A 190 0.83 -4.84 9.73
C THR A 190 1.62 -3.78 10.49
N ASN A 191 1.48 -3.73 11.81
CA ASN A 191 2.07 -2.65 12.59
C ASN A 191 2.45 -3.07 14.01
N THR A 192 3.38 -2.32 14.60
CA THR A 192 3.64 -2.38 16.04
C THR A 192 2.61 -1.55 16.81
N PRO A 193 2.37 -1.86 18.10
CA PRO A 193 1.75 -0.90 19.00
C PRO A 193 2.66 0.32 19.17
N LEU A 194 2.13 1.34 19.86
CA LEU A 194 2.97 2.40 20.38
C LEU A 194 3.89 1.80 21.46
N LEU A 195 5.20 1.89 21.25
CA LEU A 195 6.22 1.40 22.16
C LEU A 195 6.63 2.50 23.14
N SER A 196 6.98 2.08 24.36
CA SER A 196 7.63 2.95 25.35
C SER A 196 9.05 3.32 24.93
N ASP A 197 9.77 2.35 24.35
CA ASP A 197 11.13 2.52 23.84
C ASP A 197 11.09 2.74 22.32
N VAL A 198 11.86 3.73 21.87
CA VAL A 198 11.95 4.06 20.46
C VAL A 198 12.93 3.14 19.73
N MET A 199 12.56 2.71 18.53
CA MET A 199 13.41 1.88 17.67
C MET A 199 14.16 2.76 16.68
N ALA A 200 15.45 2.49 16.45
CA ALA A 200 16.25 3.24 15.47
C ALA A 200 17.14 2.30 14.65
N GLY A 201 17.55 2.78 13.47
CA GLY A 201 18.54 2.12 12.64
C GLY A 201 18.18 0.67 12.26
N ASP A 202 19.15 -0.23 12.35
CA ASP A 202 18.99 -1.63 11.95
C ASP A 202 17.92 -2.38 12.76
N GLY A 203 17.75 -2.07 14.06
CA GLY A 203 16.69 -2.70 14.87
C GLY A 203 15.29 -2.32 14.41
N ALA A 204 15.07 -1.04 14.07
CA ALA A 204 13.82 -0.59 13.48
C ALA A 204 13.59 -1.22 12.10
N TYR A 205 14.64 -1.34 11.29
CA TYR A 205 14.56 -1.93 9.97
C TYR A 205 14.23 -3.43 10.02
N GLN A 206 14.83 -4.19 10.94
CA GLN A 206 14.52 -5.61 11.12
C GLN A 206 13.04 -5.82 11.48
N ILE A 207 12.50 -4.99 12.39
CA ILE A 207 11.07 -5.02 12.71
C ILE A 207 10.22 -4.65 11.49
N PHE A 208 10.56 -3.57 10.78
CA PHE A 208 9.81 -3.18 9.58
C PHE A 208 9.82 -4.28 8.50
N ARG A 209 10.95 -4.97 8.31
CA ARG A 209 11.03 -6.13 7.40
C ARG A 209 10.11 -7.26 7.84
N GLU A 210 10.08 -7.58 9.13
CA GLU A 210 9.16 -8.57 9.69
C GLU A 210 7.67 -8.19 9.45
N LEU A 211 7.32 -6.90 9.56
CA LEU A 211 5.98 -6.41 9.19
C LEU A 211 5.67 -6.71 7.71
N ALA A 212 6.59 -6.36 6.82
CA ALA A 212 6.44 -6.62 5.38
C ALA A 212 6.33 -8.11 5.06
N ASP A 213 7.12 -8.95 5.73
CA ASP A 213 7.08 -10.42 5.58
C ASP A 213 5.74 -11.00 6.03
N HIS A 214 5.16 -10.47 7.12
CA HIS A 214 3.80 -10.85 7.52
C HIS A 214 2.76 -10.42 6.48
N GLY A 215 2.88 -9.21 5.92
CA GLY A 215 2.02 -8.77 4.84
C GLY A 215 2.09 -9.68 3.62
N GLN A 216 3.30 -10.04 3.19
CA GLN A 216 3.55 -10.96 2.08
C GLN A 216 2.96 -12.34 2.36
N SER A 217 3.18 -12.89 3.56
CA SER A 217 2.64 -14.19 3.96
C SER A 217 1.11 -14.23 3.91
N ILE A 218 0.43 -13.15 4.33
CA ILE A 218 -1.03 -13.03 4.23
C ILE A 218 -1.48 -12.96 2.76
N ALA A 219 -0.76 -12.21 1.92
CA ALA A 219 -1.08 -12.11 0.50
C ALA A 219 -0.96 -13.45 -0.23
N GLU A 220 0.03 -14.26 0.13
CA GLU A 220 0.30 -15.55 -0.52
C GLU A 220 -0.58 -16.69 0.00
N ASN A 221 -0.84 -16.70 1.31
CA ASN A 221 -1.45 -17.86 1.97
C ASN A 221 -2.84 -17.57 2.56
N GLY A 222 -3.28 -16.30 2.53
CA GLY A 222 -4.56 -15.89 3.09
C GLY A 222 -4.55 -15.71 4.61
N ASP A 223 -5.72 -15.84 5.21
CA ASP A 223 -5.89 -15.76 6.67
C ASP A 223 -5.52 -17.08 7.34
N ILE A 224 -4.25 -17.23 7.72
CA ILE A 224 -3.74 -18.38 8.46
C ILE A 224 -3.35 -17.98 9.90
N PRO A 225 -3.65 -18.80 10.92
CA PRO A 225 -3.29 -18.56 12.32
C PRO A 225 -1.82 -18.15 12.56
#